data_AF-A0A0S4JAT3-F1
#
_entry.id   AF-A0A0S4JAT3-F1
#
_cell.length_a   1.000
_cell.length_b   1.000
_cell.length_c   1.000
_cell.angle_alpha   90.00
_cell.angle_beta   90.00
_cell.angle_gamma   90.00
#
_symmetry.space_group_name_H-M   'P 1'
#
loop_
_entity.id
_entity.type
_entity.pdbx_description
1 polymer ?
#
loop_
_entity_poly.entity_id
_entity_poly.type
_entity_poly.pdbx_seq_one_letter_code
_entity_poly.pdbx_strand_id
1 'polypeptide(L)'
;MPHKPKLTKLNSKGMSYIRRPMHAGSEAGQGWYPGDSSILERLLLAFKSKHDVAARFRDRWERVCAVSPTASPSGRRRVVGLIGPHSGLQYSGPSNAVAYHQLASYLSSDQGQQVRRIIMMGPSHRKFFEGLELSAAS
;
A
#
# COMPACT_ATOMS: atom_id res chain seq x y z
N MET A 1 48.16 -6.78 -17.28
CA MET A 1 47.33 -5.65 -17.75
C MET A 1 45.88 -6.12 -17.84
N PRO A 2 44.93 -5.55 -17.06
CA PRO A 2 43.56 -6.03 -17.09
C PRO A 2 42.78 -5.38 -18.24
N HIS A 3 42.14 -6.23 -19.04
CA HIS A 3 41.34 -5.90 -20.21
C HIS A 3 40.08 -5.13 -19.76
N LYS A 4 39.94 -3.84 -20.14
CA LYS A 4 38.70 -3.10 -19.92
C LYS A 4 37.63 -3.62 -20.90
N PRO A 5 36.42 -4.00 -20.45
CA PRO A 5 35.33 -4.35 -21.36
C PRO A 5 34.86 -3.09 -22.11
N LYS A 6 34.67 -3.22 -23.42
CA LYS A 6 34.15 -2.15 -24.28
C LYS A 6 32.69 -1.87 -23.92
N LEU A 7 32.37 -0.63 -23.58
CA LEU A 7 31.00 -0.14 -23.41
C LEU A 7 30.34 -0.07 -24.80
N THR A 8 29.51 -1.06 -25.12
CA THR A 8 28.61 -1.00 -26.27
C THR A 8 27.47 -0.03 -25.95
N LYS A 9 27.31 1.02 -26.76
CA LYS A 9 26.17 1.95 -26.68
C LYS A 9 24.87 1.16 -26.84
N LEU A 10 24.10 1.01 -25.77
CA LEU A 10 22.74 0.47 -25.81
C LEU A 10 21.81 1.50 -26.47
N ASN A 11 21.12 1.05 -27.51
CA ASN A 11 20.17 1.80 -28.33
C ASN A 11 18.99 2.29 -27.46
N SER A 12 18.67 3.59 -27.53
CA SER A 12 17.73 4.31 -26.65
C SER A 12 16.25 4.10 -26.97
N LYS A 13 15.85 2.91 -27.42
CA LYS A 13 14.43 2.57 -27.63
C LYS A 13 13.86 1.90 -26.37
N GLY A 14 13.20 2.71 -25.53
CA GLY A 14 12.15 2.32 -24.58
C GLY A 14 12.41 1.06 -23.75
N MET A 15 13.35 1.11 -22.82
CA MET A 15 13.48 0.07 -21.80
C MET A 15 12.32 0.19 -20.79
N SER A 16 11.30 -0.66 -20.90
CA SER A 16 10.30 -0.82 -19.83
C SER A 16 11.01 -1.40 -18.60
N TYR A 17 10.98 -0.65 -17.48
CA TYR A 17 11.57 -1.08 -16.23
C TYR A 17 10.50 -1.67 -15.32
N ILE A 18 10.54 -2.98 -15.10
CA ILE A 18 9.64 -3.67 -14.16
C ILE A 18 10.31 -3.71 -12.77
N ARG A 19 9.67 -3.11 -11.77
CA ARG A 19 10.13 -3.18 -10.39
C ARG A 19 9.76 -4.53 -9.77
N ARG A 20 10.77 -5.36 -9.50
CA ARG A 20 10.58 -6.66 -8.83
C ARG A 20 10.16 -6.48 -7.35
N PRO A 21 9.35 -7.40 -6.79
CA PRO A 21 8.97 -7.39 -5.38
C PRO A 21 10.12 -7.86 -4.47
N MET A 22 11.17 -7.03 -4.34
CA MET A 22 12.44 -7.40 -3.68
C MET A 22 12.36 -7.77 -2.19
N HIS A 23 11.21 -7.56 -1.55
CA HIS A 23 10.98 -7.88 -0.13
C HIS A 23 10.06 -9.09 0.07
N ALA A 24 9.60 -9.71 -1.02
CA ALA A 24 8.91 -10.99 -0.98
C ALA A 24 9.87 -12.08 -0.52
N GLY A 25 9.45 -12.89 0.45
CA GLY A 25 10.20 -14.09 0.84
C GLY A 25 10.10 -15.17 -0.22
N SER A 26 11.20 -15.88 -0.48
CA SER A 26 11.20 -17.10 -1.29
C SER A 26 10.39 -18.23 -0.66
N GLU A 27 10.23 -18.20 0.67
CA GLU A 27 9.53 -19.22 1.47
C GLU A 27 8.68 -18.57 2.57
N ALA A 28 7.77 -19.34 3.18
CA ALA A 28 6.96 -18.88 4.30
C ALA A 28 7.83 -18.49 5.51
N GLY A 29 7.66 -17.27 6.02
CA GLY A 29 8.44 -16.75 7.14
C GLY A 29 9.76 -16.07 6.75
N GLN A 30 10.14 -16.07 5.47
CA GLN A 30 11.24 -15.26 4.95
C GLN A 30 10.72 -13.94 4.37
N GLY A 31 11.58 -12.91 4.32
CA GLY A 31 11.22 -11.59 3.78
C GLY A 31 10.22 -10.81 4.64
N TRP A 32 9.60 -9.79 4.05
CA TRP A 32 8.63 -8.92 4.74
C TRP A 32 7.19 -9.44 4.59
N TYR A 33 6.95 -10.27 3.59
CA TYR A 33 5.68 -10.92 3.29
C TYR A 33 5.93 -12.19 2.45
N PRO A 34 5.03 -13.18 2.44
CA PRO A 34 5.17 -14.38 1.62
C PRO A 34 5.27 -14.04 0.12
N GLY A 35 6.23 -14.63 -0.59
CA GLY A 35 6.34 -14.48 -2.05
C GLY A 35 5.42 -15.41 -2.84
N ASP A 36 4.94 -16.49 -2.24
CA ASP A 36 3.86 -17.31 -2.81
C ASP A 36 2.52 -16.57 -2.70
N SER A 37 1.87 -16.34 -3.84
CA SER A 37 0.63 -15.57 -3.92
C SER A 37 -0.53 -16.24 -3.20
N SER A 38 -0.60 -17.57 -3.18
CA SER A 38 -1.68 -18.31 -2.54
C SER A 38 -1.60 -18.23 -1.02
N ILE A 39 -0.38 -18.28 -0.47
CA ILE A 39 -0.12 -18.08 0.96
C ILE A 39 -0.43 -16.63 1.34
N LEU A 40 0.05 -15.67 0.54
CA LEU A 40 -0.21 -14.25 0.77
C LEU A 40 -1.71 -13.94 0.78
N GLU A 41 -2.46 -14.44 -0.19
CA GLU A 41 -3.91 -14.23 -0.28
C GLU A 41 -4.64 -14.81 0.94
N ARG A 42 -4.33 -16.05 1.34
CA ARG A 42 -4.90 -16.65 2.55
C ARG A 42 -4.61 -15.83 3.79
N LEU A 43 -3.40 -15.30 3.91
CA LEU A 43 -3.00 -14.47 5.05
C LEU A 43 -3.76 -13.13 5.06
N LEU A 44 -3.91 -12.47 3.91
CA LEU A 44 -4.68 -11.23 3.79
C LEU A 44 -6.17 -11.45 4.11
N LEU A 45 -6.75 -12.56 3.64
CA LEU A 45 -8.11 -12.98 3.98
C LEU A 45 -8.26 -13.30 5.46
N ALA A 46 -7.26 -13.92 6.08
CA ALA A 46 -7.26 -14.21 7.51
C ALA A 46 -7.20 -12.94 8.37
N PHE A 47 -6.47 -11.90 7.94
CA PHE A 47 -6.58 -10.60 8.61
C PHE A 47 -7.97 -10.03 8.45
N LYS A 48 -8.51 -10.01 7.23
CA LYS A 48 -9.87 -9.51 6.95
C LYS A 48 -10.93 -10.20 7.81
N SER A 49 -10.87 -11.52 7.98
CA SER A 49 -11.86 -12.27 8.78
C SER A 49 -11.73 -12.04 10.29
N LYS A 50 -10.50 -11.77 10.79
CA LYS A 50 -10.27 -11.40 12.19
C LYS A 50 -10.77 -10.00 12.54
N HIS A 51 -11.18 -9.19 11.57
CA HIS A 51 -11.63 -7.81 11.77
C HIS A 51 -13.14 -7.64 12.04
N ASP A 52 -13.79 -8.57 12.73
CA ASP A 52 -15.02 -8.22 13.47
C ASP A 52 -14.75 -7.13 14.55
N VAL A 53 -13.48 -6.88 14.88
CA VAL A 53 -13.02 -5.70 15.64
C VAL A 53 -13.18 -4.37 14.88
N ALA A 54 -13.28 -4.38 13.54
CA ALA A 54 -13.57 -3.18 12.76
C ALA A 54 -14.98 -2.64 13.05
N ALA A 55 -15.92 -3.48 13.49
CA ALA A 55 -17.21 -3.03 14.00
C ALA A 55 -17.04 -2.20 15.29
N ARG A 56 -16.17 -2.63 16.21
CA ARG A 56 -15.85 -1.91 17.46
C ARG A 56 -15.06 -0.62 17.21
N PHE A 57 -14.17 -0.62 16.22
CA PHE A 57 -13.45 0.59 15.80
C PHE A 57 -14.34 1.57 15.04
N ARG A 58 -15.29 1.10 14.23
CA ARG A 58 -16.28 1.93 13.53
C ARG A 58 -17.12 2.71 14.54
N ASP A 59 -17.59 2.05 15.58
CA ASP A 59 -18.37 2.65 16.67
C ASP A 59 -17.57 3.74 17.42
N ARG A 60 -16.28 3.51 17.67
CA ARG A 60 -15.38 4.52 18.28
C ARG A 60 -15.03 5.66 17.32
N TRP A 61 -14.76 5.36 16.04
CA TRP A 61 -14.37 6.34 15.03
C TRP A 61 -15.55 7.23 14.61
N GLU A 62 -16.75 6.67 14.53
CA GLU A 62 -17.98 7.44 14.30
C GLU A 62 -18.25 8.42 15.43
N ARG A 63 -17.97 8.06 16.69
CA ARG A 63 -18.01 9.02 17.82
C ARG A 63 -16.98 10.13 17.71
N VAL A 64 -15.75 9.82 17.30
CA VAL A 64 -14.69 10.84 17.10
C VAL A 64 -15.04 11.77 15.93
N CYS A 65 -15.55 11.23 14.83
CA CYS A 65 -15.98 12.03 13.67
C CYS A 65 -17.30 12.78 13.89
N ALA A 66 -18.19 12.31 14.77
CA ALA A 66 -19.41 13.02 15.15
C ALA A 66 -19.12 14.32 15.92
N VAL A 67 -17.92 14.45 16.50
CA VAL A 67 -17.46 15.64 17.20
C VAL A 67 -16.70 16.61 16.27
N SER A 68 -16.45 16.25 15.00
CA SER A 68 -15.83 17.17 14.04
C SER A 68 -16.85 18.15 13.44
N PRO A 69 -16.72 19.47 13.66
CA PRO A 69 -17.69 20.48 13.21
C PRO A 69 -17.59 20.79 11.70
N THR A 70 -16.74 20.10 10.95
CA THR A 70 -16.48 20.32 9.51
C THR A 70 -17.07 19.22 8.63
N ALA A 71 -18.22 18.66 9.00
CA ALA A 71 -18.91 17.71 8.14
C ALA A 71 -19.31 18.38 6.81
N SER A 72 -18.99 17.72 5.70
CA SER A 72 -19.34 18.19 4.35
C SER A 72 -20.85 18.49 4.25
N PRO A 73 -21.27 19.64 3.70
CA PRO A 73 -22.69 20.03 3.58
C PRO A 73 -23.56 19.01 2.82
N SER A 74 -22.94 18.14 2.02
CA SER A 74 -23.63 17.10 1.24
C SER A 74 -23.82 15.77 1.99
N GLY A 75 -23.31 15.63 3.21
CA GLY A 75 -23.32 14.36 3.97
C GLY A 75 -22.45 13.24 3.37
N ARG A 76 -21.87 13.45 2.18
CA ARG A 76 -21.04 12.47 1.49
C ARG A 76 -19.61 12.53 2.02
N ARG A 77 -19.19 11.47 2.73
CA ARG A 77 -17.80 11.30 3.19
C ARG A 77 -16.94 10.77 2.05
N ARG A 78 -15.90 11.52 1.69
CA ARG A 78 -14.90 11.13 0.68
C ARG A 78 -13.63 10.67 1.38
N VAL A 79 -13.11 9.48 1.02
CA VAL A 79 -11.77 9.07 1.45
C VAL A 79 -10.75 9.78 0.56
N VAL A 80 -9.92 10.63 1.17
CA VAL A 80 -8.85 11.39 0.48
C VAL A 80 -7.45 10.84 0.74
N GLY A 81 -7.31 9.94 1.71
CA GLY A 81 -6.04 9.32 2.06
C GLY A 81 -6.21 8.18 3.04
N LEU A 82 -5.19 7.33 3.10
CA LEU A 82 -5.07 6.23 4.05
C LEU A 82 -3.67 6.27 4.64
N ILE A 83 -3.56 6.08 5.96
CA ILE A 83 -2.27 5.96 6.64
C ILE A 83 -2.20 4.57 7.25
N GLY A 84 -1.12 3.85 6.96
CA GLY A 84 -0.89 2.50 7.47
C GLY A 84 0.60 2.24 7.70
N PRO A 85 0.96 1.36 8.65
CA PRO A 85 2.34 0.95 8.87
C PRO A 85 2.92 0.15 7.69
N HIS A 86 4.24 0.22 7.49
CA HIS A 86 4.96 -0.54 6.46
C HIS A 86 5.92 -1.60 7.01
N SER A 87 5.79 -2.01 8.28
CA SER A 87 6.57 -3.13 8.83
C SER A 87 6.15 -4.47 8.22
N GLY A 88 6.95 -5.53 8.43
CA GLY A 88 6.63 -6.87 7.92
C GLY A 88 5.20 -7.32 8.27
N LEU A 89 4.58 -8.07 7.35
CA LEU A 89 3.14 -8.36 7.36
C LEU A 89 2.69 -9.13 8.61
N GLN A 90 3.58 -9.90 9.24
CA GLN A 90 3.32 -10.56 10.53
C GLN A 90 3.08 -9.59 11.70
N TYR A 91 3.65 -8.38 11.62
CA TYR A 91 3.54 -7.35 12.67
C TYR A 91 2.45 -6.33 12.35
N SER A 92 2.39 -5.86 11.10
CA SER A 92 1.50 -4.79 10.66
C SER A 92 0.19 -5.26 10.03
N GLY A 93 0.12 -6.52 9.60
CA GLY A 93 -0.99 -7.03 8.78
C GLY A 93 -2.38 -6.75 9.35
N PRO A 94 -2.63 -7.08 10.63
CA PRO A 94 -3.91 -6.75 11.27
C PRO A 94 -4.20 -5.24 11.32
N SER A 95 -3.20 -4.40 11.60
CA SER A 95 -3.43 -2.93 11.64
C SER A 95 -3.77 -2.39 10.24
N ASN A 96 -3.04 -2.84 9.22
CA ASN A 96 -3.29 -2.47 7.84
C ASN A 96 -4.64 -2.98 7.35
N ALA A 97 -5.07 -4.17 7.73
CA ALA A 97 -6.34 -4.72 7.25
C ALA A 97 -7.56 -3.89 7.71
N VAL A 98 -7.51 -3.20 8.86
CA VAL A 98 -8.55 -2.20 9.23
C VAL A 98 -8.61 -1.06 8.21
N ALA A 99 -7.45 -0.48 7.90
CA ALA A 99 -7.32 0.65 6.99
C ALA A 99 -7.75 0.27 5.56
N TYR A 100 -7.22 -0.84 5.04
CA TYR A 100 -7.54 -1.34 3.71
C TYR A 100 -8.98 -1.84 3.59
N HIS A 101 -9.62 -2.30 4.67
CA HIS A 101 -11.05 -2.62 4.66
C HIS A 101 -11.91 -1.38 4.45
N GLN A 102 -11.60 -0.25 5.10
CA GLN A 102 -12.31 1.01 4.87
C GLN A 102 -12.11 1.51 3.44
N LEU A 103 -10.90 1.41 2.90
CA LEU A 103 -10.61 1.76 1.51
C LEU A 103 -11.39 0.86 0.55
N ALA A 104 -11.40 -0.46 0.76
CA ALA A 104 -12.16 -1.39 -0.07
C ALA A 104 -13.66 -1.05 -0.08
N SER A 105 -14.26 -0.84 1.10
CA SER A 105 -15.66 -0.43 1.23
C SER A 105 -15.94 0.91 0.52
N TYR A 106 -15.03 1.88 0.63
CA TYR A 106 -15.15 3.14 -0.09
C TYR A 106 -15.08 2.95 -1.61
N LEU A 107 -14.10 2.20 -2.11
CA LEU A 107 -13.92 1.94 -3.55
C LEU A 107 -15.10 1.19 -4.18
N SER A 108 -15.85 0.40 -3.40
CA SER A 108 -17.08 -0.25 -3.85
C SER A 108 -18.30 0.69 -3.92
N SER A 109 -18.26 1.87 -3.31
CA SER A 109 -19.34 2.87 -3.37
C SER A 109 -19.35 3.65 -4.69
N ASP A 110 -20.48 4.29 -5.03
CA ASP A 110 -20.61 5.14 -6.24
C ASP A 110 -19.56 6.26 -6.33
N GLN A 111 -19.14 6.80 -5.18
CA GLN A 111 -18.09 7.83 -5.12
C GLN A 111 -16.69 7.22 -5.32
N GLY A 112 -16.47 6.02 -4.77
CA GLY A 112 -15.21 5.30 -4.90
C GLY A 112 -14.96 4.76 -6.30
N GLN A 113 -16.01 4.40 -7.04
CA GLN A 113 -15.90 3.96 -8.44
C GLN A 113 -15.33 5.05 -9.37
N GLN A 114 -15.36 6.32 -8.95
CA GLN A 114 -14.75 7.43 -9.67
C GLN A 114 -13.23 7.54 -9.43
N VAL A 115 -12.67 6.80 -8.47
CA VAL A 115 -11.22 6.80 -8.21
C VAL A 115 -10.50 6.10 -9.34
N ARG A 116 -9.66 6.84 -10.06
CA ARG A 116 -8.84 6.32 -11.18
C ARG A 116 -7.36 6.20 -10.87
N ARG A 117 -6.90 6.78 -9.76
CA ARG A 117 -5.49 6.85 -9.40
C ARG A 117 -5.32 6.73 -7.90
N ILE A 118 -4.38 5.89 -7.50
CA ILE A 118 -3.90 5.79 -6.13
C ILE A 118 -2.44 6.23 -6.15
N ILE A 119 -2.10 7.21 -5.32
CA ILE A 119 -0.72 7.66 -5.12
C ILE A 119 -0.22 7.02 -3.83
N MET A 120 0.86 6.24 -3.92
CA MET A 120 1.51 5.64 -2.75
C MET A 120 2.77 6.43 -2.42
N MET A 121 2.85 6.94 -1.18
CA MET A 121 3.99 7.70 -0.68
C MET A 121 4.55 7.01 0.55
N GLY A 122 5.87 6.92 0.63
CA GLY A 122 6.56 6.32 1.77
C GLY A 122 7.93 6.95 1.98
N PRO A 123 8.47 6.91 3.21
CA PRO A 123 9.78 7.47 3.50
C PRO A 123 10.91 6.62 2.89
N SER A 124 12.01 7.28 2.56
CA SER A 124 13.26 6.61 2.19
C SER A 124 14.07 6.28 3.45
N HIS A 125 14.41 5.01 3.62
CA HIS A 125 15.27 4.53 4.72
C HIS A 125 16.73 4.33 4.32
N ARG A 126 17.08 4.60 3.04
CA ARG A 126 18.41 4.24 2.50
C ARG A 126 19.09 5.39 1.77
N LYS A 127 18.34 6.20 1.04
CA LYS A 127 18.87 7.29 0.22
C LYS A 127 18.42 8.62 0.82
N PHE A 128 19.36 9.54 0.97
CA PHE A 128 19.06 10.93 1.29
C PHE A 128 18.66 11.69 0.03
N PHE A 129 17.61 12.49 0.13
CA PHE A 129 17.19 13.46 -0.87
C PHE A 129 16.30 14.52 -0.20
N GLU A 130 16.23 15.69 -0.82
CA GLU A 130 15.27 16.72 -0.45
C GLU A 130 14.04 16.61 -1.37
N GLY A 131 12.83 16.64 -0.80
CA GLY A 131 11.58 16.55 -1.55
C GLY A 131 11.11 15.11 -1.82
N LEU A 132 10.70 14.83 -3.06
CA LEU A 132 10.10 13.55 -3.48
C LEU A 132 10.84 12.97 -4.68
N GLU A 133 11.02 11.65 -4.69
CA GLU A 133 11.54 10.91 -5.85
C GLU A 133 10.45 10.04 -6.49
N LEU A 134 10.50 9.95 -7.81
CA LEU A 134 9.57 9.16 -8.61
C LEU A 134 10.23 7.89 -9.14
N SER A 135 9.47 6.80 -9.19
CA SER A 135 9.90 5.56 -9.84
C SER A 135 9.99 5.77 -11.35
N ALA A 136 11.08 5.30 -11.96
CA ALA A 136 11.20 5.20 -13.42
C ALA A 136 10.51 3.94 -14.00
N ALA A 137 9.91 3.10 -13.15
CA ALA A 137 9.10 1.96 -13.58
C ALA A 137 7.81 2.45 -14.26
N SER A 138 7.50 1.87 -15.42
CA SER A 138 6.32 2.19 -16.24
C SER A 138 5.57 0.92 -16.62
#